data_AF-A0A3N1H415-F1
#
_entry.id   AF-A0A3N1H415-F1
#
_cell.length_a   1.000
_cell.length_b   1.000
_cell.length_c   1.000
_cell.angle_alpha   90.00
_cell.angle_beta   90.00
_cell.angle_gamma   90.00
#
_symmetry.space_group_name_H-M   'P 1'
#
loop_
_entity.id
_entity.type
_entity.pdbx_description
1 polymer ?
#
loop_
_entity_poly.entity_id
_entity_poly.type
_entity_poly.pdbx_seq_one_letter_code
_entity_poly.pdbx_strand_id
1 'polypeptide(L)'
;MGSGGLIAAAALVGVVAAGAGGLAAPGDPDEVWRDTGLRVVDRATRADDECASHSFGQVQELLKSVPCVALDRMLLTVTDDKGGTAVVFVAWIEFDDRDKAGEFKRLEDVHGTGDLVPLSGSLLRIEDVPFTALNYDSTVVDGVTVVIAEAENVAGGFTAEYLDDIAAVAVLTPRP
;
A
#
# COMPACT_ATOMS: atom_id res chain seq x y z
N MET A 1 58.89 -14.46 -35.40
CA MET A 1 59.58 -14.57 -34.09
C MET A 1 58.64 -13.90 -33.09
N GLY A 2 57.65 -14.59 -32.51
CA GLY A 2 57.75 -15.56 -31.40
C GLY A 2 57.04 -14.88 -30.21
N SER A 3 55.79 -15.24 -29.87
CA SER A 3 55.34 -16.34 -28.99
C SER A 3 54.98 -15.84 -27.59
N GLY A 4 53.76 -16.17 -27.15
CA GLY A 4 53.32 -16.18 -25.74
C GLY A 4 52.14 -15.24 -25.47
N GLY A 5 50.99 -15.66 -24.97
CA GLY A 5 50.51 -16.96 -24.50
C GLY A 5 49.12 -16.76 -23.88
N LEU A 6 48.18 -17.66 -24.17
CA LEU A 6 46.78 -17.67 -23.75
C LEU A 6 46.60 -18.27 -22.34
N ILE A 7 45.74 -17.70 -21.51
CA ILE A 7 44.96 -18.36 -20.43
C ILE A 7 43.76 -17.45 -20.11
N ALA A 8 42.52 -17.85 -19.85
CA ALA A 8 41.68 -19.00 -20.19
C ALA A 8 40.25 -18.51 -19.88
N ALA A 9 39.26 -19.00 -20.62
CA ALA A 9 37.85 -18.65 -20.43
C ALA A 9 37.30 -19.21 -19.11
N ALA A 10 36.42 -18.45 -18.46
CA ALA A 10 35.37 -18.99 -17.61
C ALA A 10 34.03 -18.60 -18.25
N ALA A 11 33.43 -19.55 -18.96
CA ALA A 11 32.01 -19.52 -19.28
C ALA A 11 31.26 -20.16 -18.10
N LEU A 12 30.28 -19.46 -17.55
CA LEU A 12 29.19 -20.09 -16.80
C LEU A 12 27.85 -19.48 -17.23
N VAL A 13 27.17 -20.27 -18.07
CA VAL A 13 25.77 -20.68 -17.98
C VAL A 13 24.74 -19.56 -17.77
N GLY A 14 23.93 -19.35 -18.80
CA GLY A 14 22.80 -18.43 -18.77
C GLY A 14 21.62 -18.90 -17.94
N VAL A 15 20.66 -17.98 -17.81
CA VAL A 15 19.25 -18.31 -17.65
C VAL A 15 18.51 -17.54 -18.73
N VAL A 16 17.96 -18.29 -19.69
CA VAL A 16 16.87 -17.79 -20.54
C VAL A 16 15.61 -18.01 -19.73
N ALA A 17 15.02 -16.94 -19.18
CA ALA A 17 13.64 -16.97 -18.71
C ALA A 17 12.80 -16.21 -19.74
N ALA A 18 12.30 -16.96 -20.73
CA ALA A 18 11.13 -16.53 -21.49
C ALA A 18 9.92 -16.75 -20.58
N GLY A 19 9.43 -15.68 -19.96
CA GLY A 19 8.15 -15.62 -19.28
C GLY A 19 7.29 -14.53 -19.90
N ALA A 20 6.15 -14.91 -20.45
CA ALA A 20 5.14 -13.99 -20.95
C ALA A 20 4.51 -13.20 -19.79
N GLY A 21 4.31 -11.89 -19.98
CA GLY A 21 3.56 -11.03 -19.05
C GLY A 21 4.40 -10.36 -17.96
N GLY A 22 5.37 -9.52 -18.33
CA GLY A 22 6.00 -8.61 -17.38
C GLY A 22 5.13 -7.36 -17.21
N LEU A 23 4.30 -7.37 -16.17
CA LEU A 23 3.58 -6.22 -15.64
C LEU A 23 4.55 -5.04 -15.43
N ALA A 24 4.05 -3.81 -15.57
CA ALA A 24 4.82 -2.59 -15.40
C ALA A 24 5.75 -2.69 -14.17
N ALA A 25 7.00 -2.23 -14.32
CA ALA A 25 7.86 -2.04 -13.16
C ALA A 25 7.10 -1.18 -12.14
N PRO A 26 7.06 -1.55 -10.84
CA PRO A 26 6.36 -0.75 -9.86
C PRO A 26 6.98 0.66 -9.86
N GLY A 27 6.12 1.68 -9.92
CA GLY A 27 6.54 3.05 -9.67
C GLY A 27 7.18 3.12 -8.28
N ASP A 28 8.15 4.01 -8.10
CA ASP A 28 8.74 4.26 -6.79
C ASP A 28 7.63 4.77 -5.86
N PRO A 29 7.23 4.04 -4.80
CA PRO A 29 6.16 4.50 -3.91
C PRO A 29 6.52 5.77 -3.14
N ASP A 30 7.80 6.17 -3.12
CA ASP A 30 8.22 7.43 -2.53
C ASP A 30 7.97 8.63 -3.49
N GLU A 31 7.64 8.37 -4.76
CA GLU A 31 7.40 9.38 -5.79
C GLU A 31 6.21 10.29 -5.48
N VAL A 32 5.12 9.73 -4.97
CA VAL A 32 3.90 10.49 -4.66
C VAL A 32 4.11 11.54 -3.58
N TRP A 33 5.15 11.38 -2.76
CA TRP A 33 5.45 12.26 -1.64
C TRP A 33 6.37 13.44 -2.01
N ARG A 34 7.04 13.40 -3.17
CA ARG A 34 8.15 14.32 -3.51
C ARG A 34 7.79 15.81 -3.40
N ASP A 35 6.57 16.19 -3.77
CA ASP A 35 6.12 17.59 -3.80
C ASP A 35 5.26 17.99 -2.59
N THR A 36 5.12 17.10 -1.59
CA THR A 36 4.26 17.31 -0.41
C THR A 36 5.00 17.96 0.77
N GLY A 37 6.33 18.01 0.72
CA GLY A 37 7.17 18.37 1.87
C GLY A 37 7.30 17.26 2.93
N LEU A 38 6.78 16.07 2.64
CA LEU A 38 6.90 14.88 3.48
C LEU A 38 7.95 13.92 2.93
N ARG A 39 8.57 13.16 3.83
CA ARG A 39 9.48 12.07 3.49
C ARG A 39 9.03 10.77 4.13
N VAL A 40 9.07 9.67 3.38
CA VAL A 40 8.89 8.33 3.91
C VAL A 40 10.10 7.95 4.77
N VAL A 41 9.86 7.41 5.97
CA VAL A 41 10.92 7.04 6.92
C VAL A 41 11.06 5.53 7.00
N ASP A 42 9.98 4.82 7.32
CA ASP A 42 9.92 3.36 7.37
C ASP A 42 8.67 2.88 6.64
N ARG A 43 8.70 1.63 6.14
CA ARG A 43 7.56 0.95 5.51
C ARG A 43 7.57 -0.55 5.75
N ALA A 44 6.39 -1.14 5.76
CA ALA A 44 6.16 -2.58 5.81
C ALA A 44 4.98 -2.94 4.91
N THR A 45 5.08 -4.07 4.21
CA THR A 45 4.04 -4.57 3.31
C THR A 45 3.68 -6.02 3.62
N ARG A 46 2.44 -6.41 3.33
CA ARG A 46 1.94 -7.78 3.35
C ARG A 46 0.97 -7.99 2.20
N ALA A 47 1.10 -9.15 1.55
CA ALA A 47 0.18 -9.63 0.53
C ALA A 47 -0.59 -10.83 1.11
N ASP A 48 -1.90 -10.84 0.92
CA ASP A 48 -2.83 -11.85 1.38
C ASP A 48 -3.85 -12.14 0.26
N ASP A 49 -4.43 -13.34 0.22
CA ASP A 49 -5.48 -13.75 -0.74
C ASP A 49 -6.88 -13.76 -0.12
N GLU A 50 -7.00 -13.56 1.21
CA GLU A 50 -8.25 -13.55 1.95
C GLU A 50 -8.49 -12.18 2.61
N CYS A 51 -9.48 -11.41 2.13
CA CYS A 51 -9.80 -10.10 2.71
C CYS A 51 -10.68 -10.16 3.97
N ALA A 52 -11.55 -11.16 4.09
CA ALA A 52 -12.52 -11.23 5.18
C ALA A 52 -11.86 -11.44 6.56
N SER A 53 -10.76 -12.19 6.62
CA SER A 53 -9.99 -12.42 7.86
C SER A 53 -9.14 -11.19 8.27
N HIS A 54 -9.02 -10.21 7.38
CA HIS A 54 -8.29 -8.96 7.58
C HIS A 54 -9.21 -7.73 7.56
N SER A 55 -10.47 -7.89 7.96
CA SER A 55 -11.46 -6.81 8.07
C SER A 55 -12.33 -6.98 9.30
N PHE A 56 -13.10 -5.96 9.64
CA PHE A 56 -14.10 -6.00 10.72
C PHE A 56 -15.38 -5.25 10.34
N GLY A 57 -16.42 -5.35 11.18
CA GLY A 57 -17.69 -4.67 10.95
C GLY A 57 -18.48 -5.21 9.75
N GLN A 58 -19.31 -4.35 9.17
CA GLN A 58 -20.09 -4.62 7.95
C GLN A 58 -19.18 -4.86 6.73
N VAL A 59 -18.01 -4.23 6.69
CA VAL A 59 -16.99 -4.46 5.65
C VAL A 59 -16.58 -5.93 5.63
N GLN A 60 -16.32 -6.52 6.80
CA GLN A 60 -16.07 -7.96 6.90
C GLN A 60 -17.26 -8.81 6.42
N GLU A 61 -18.49 -8.44 6.80
CA GLU A 61 -19.68 -9.18 6.37
C GLU A 61 -19.89 -9.13 4.86
N LEU A 62 -19.59 -7.99 4.24
CA LEU A 62 -19.58 -7.85 2.79
C LEU A 62 -18.51 -8.74 2.17
N LEU A 63 -17.26 -8.69 2.65
CA LEU A 63 -16.14 -9.45 2.09
C LEU A 63 -16.31 -10.98 2.24
N LYS A 64 -17.12 -11.45 3.20
CA LYS A 64 -17.53 -12.86 3.27
C LYS A 64 -18.44 -13.28 2.11
N SER A 65 -19.22 -12.35 1.57
CA SER A 65 -20.19 -12.58 0.48
C SER A 65 -19.65 -12.16 -0.89
N VAL A 66 -18.76 -11.17 -0.90
CA VAL A 66 -18.10 -10.56 -2.05
C VAL A 66 -16.60 -10.73 -1.85
N PRO A 67 -16.04 -11.93 -2.10
CA PRO A 67 -14.63 -12.18 -1.87
C PRO A 67 -13.78 -11.38 -2.86
N CYS A 68 -12.69 -10.82 -2.35
CA CYS A 68 -11.63 -10.26 -3.16
C CYS A 68 -10.78 -11.38 -3.80
N VAL A 69 -9.99 -11.03 -4.81
CA VAL A 69 -9.00 -11.93 -5.41
C VAL A 69 -7.59 -11.71 -4.88
N ALA A 70 -7.31 -10.51 -4.36
CA ALA A 70 -6.04 -10.17 -3.74
C ALA A 70 -6.20 -9.00 -2.77
N LEU A 71 -5.36 -9.00 -1.74
CA LEU A 71 -5.19 -7.94 -0.78
C LEU A 71 -3.71 -7.62 -0.62
N ASP A 72 -3.33 -6.38 -0.86
CA ASP A 72 -2.04 -5.85 -0.41
C ASP A 72 -2.27 -4.78 0.64
N ARG A 73 -1.50 -4.85 1.72
CA ARG A 73 -1.53 -3.89 2.83
C ARG A 73 -0.14 -3.31 3.03
N MET A 74 -0.08 -2.00 3.20
CA MET A 74 1.12 -1.26 3.49
C MET A 74 0.91 -0.38 4.71
N LEU A 75 1.89 -0.37 5.59
CA LEU A 75 2.00 0.61 6.67
C LEU A 75 3.29 1.37 6.46
N LEU A 76 3.24 2.70 6.45
CA LEU A 76 4.41 3.56 6.31
C LEU A 76 4.35 4.73 7.28
N THR A 77 5.51 5.32 7.57
CA THR A 77 5.60 6.58 8.32
C THR A 77 6.08 7.69 7.40
N VAL A 78 5.41 8.84 7.47
CA VAL A 78 5.84 10.08 6.81
C VAL A 78 6.19 11.13 7.85
N THR A 79 7.22 11.94 7.58
CA THR A 79 7.62 13.05 8.45
C THR A 79 7.87 14.33 7.66
N ASP A 80 7.63 15.47 8.29
CA ASP A 80 7.98 16.78 7.76
C ASP A 80 9.29 17.32 8.37
N ASP A 81 9.80 18.43 7.84
CA ASP A 81 11.02 19.09 8.34
C ASP A 81 10.82 19.77 9.72
N LYS A 82 9.58 19.82 10.24
CA LYS A 82 9.25 20.42 11.54
C LYS A 82 9.18 19.37 12.66
N GLY A 83 9.39 18.10 12.32
CA GLY A 83 9.37 16.97 13.28
C GLY A 83 7.97 16.39 13.52
N GLY A 84 6.98 16.73 12.71
CA GLY A 84 5.71 16.03 12.66
C GLY A 84 5.87 14.66 12.01
N THR A 85 5.17 13.66 12.52
CA THR A 85 5.19 12.29 12.00
C THR A 85 3.79 11.72 11.99
N ALA A 86 3.36 11.23 10.83
CA ALA A 86 2.14 10.44 10.68
C ALA A 86 2.49 8.99 10.34
N VAL A 87 1.61 8.09 10.76
CA VAL A 87 1.53 6.72 10.23
C VAL A 87 0.41 6.69 9.20
N VAL A 88 0.65 6.01 8.09
CA VAL A 88 -0.27 5.89 6.97
C VAL A 88 -0.48 4.42 6.68
N PHE A 89 -1.74 4.00 6.68
CA PHE A 89 -2.18 2.69 6.22
C PHE A 89 -2.69 2.83 4.79
N VAL A 90 -2.24 1.97 3.89
CA VAL A 90 -2.74 1.87 2.52
C VAL A 90 -3.08 0.43 2.22
N ALA A 91 -4.22 0.18 1.59
CA ALA A 91 -4.58 -1.16 1.14
C ALA A 91 -5.12 -1.14 -0.29
N TRP A 92 -4.74 -2.17 -1.06
CA TRP A 92 -5.21 -2.45 -2.40
C TRP A 92 -6.06 -3.72 -2.35
N ILE A 93 -7.35 -3.59 -2.65
CA ILE A 93 -8.32 -4.67 -2.63
C ILE A 93 -8.75 -4.93 -4.06
N GLU A 94 -8.31 -6.04 -4.63
CA GLU A 94 -8.66 -6.43 -5.99
C GLU A 94 -9.88 -7.34 -6.00
N PHE A 95 -10.81 -7.09 -6.92
CA PHE A 95 -11.97 -7.92 -7.17
C PHE A 95 -11.92 -8.53 -8.58
N ASP A 96 -12.69 -9.60 -8.79
CA ASP A 96 -12.82 -10.26 -10.09
C ASP A 96 -13.70 -9.45 -11.09
N ASP A 97 -14.48 -8.48 -10.60
CA ASP A 97 -15.26 -7.59 -11.44
C ASP A 97 -15.47 -6.18 -10.83
N ARG A 98 -15.91 -5.26 -11.70
CA ARG A 98 -16.07 -3.83 -11.37
C ARG A 98 -17.25 -3.56 -10.45
N ASP A 99 -18.30 -4.37 -10.52
CA ASP A 99 -19.51 -4.16 -9.73
C ASP A 99 -19.25 -4.46 -8.26
N LYS A 100 -18.48 -5.52 -7.99
CA LYS A 100 -17.99 -5.87 -6.65
C LYS A 100 -17.04 -4.84 -6.08
N ALA A 101 -16.07 -4.36 -6.87
CA ALA A 101 -15.19 -3.27 -6.46
C ALA A 101 -15.99 -2.01 -6.09
N GLY A 102 -17.00 -1.67 -6.91
CA GLY A 102 -17.89 -0.56 -6.63
C GLY A 102 -18.78 -0.78 -5.39
N GLU A 103 -19.23 -2.01 -5.14
CA GLU A 103 -20.00 -2.34 -3.94
C GLU A 103 -19.18 -2.21 -2.67
N PHE A 104 -17.96 -2.75 -2.67
CA PHE A 104 -17.00 -2.58 -1.58
C PHE A 104 -16.73 -1.10 -1.30
N LYS A 105 -16.29 -0.32 -2.31
CA LYS A 105 -15.98 1.10 -2.13
C LYS A 105 -17.16 1.89 -1.56
N ARG A 106 -18.39 1.65 -2.04
CA ARG A 106 -19.58 2.33 -1.52
C ARG A 106 -19.85 2.05 -0.05
N LEU A 107 -19.51 0.86 0.44
CA LEU A 107 -19.68 0.51 1.86
C LEU A 107 -18.53 1.08 2.70
N GLU A 108 -17.31 0.96 2.20
CA GLU A 108 -16.08 1.41 2.85
C GLU A 108 -16.07 2.94 3.07
N ASP A 109 -16.53 3.69 2.06
CA ASP A 109 -16.62 5.16 2.13
C ASP A 109 -17.68 5.66 3.14
N VAL A 110 -18.46 4.76 3.76
CA VAL A 110 -19.42 5.12 4.81
C VAL A 110 -18.76 4.93 6.17
N HIS A 111 -18.37 6.04 6.79
CA HIS A 111 -17.78 6.05 8.12
C HIS A 111 -18.59 5.23 9.15
N GLY A 112 -17.90 4.36 9.90
CA GLY A 112 -18.48 3.54 10.96
C GLY A 112 -19.09 2.20 10.50
N THR A 113 -18.93 1.82 9.24
CA THR A 113 -19.34 0.49 8.75
C THR A 113 -18.31 -0.61 9.01
N GLY A 114 -17.08 -0.26 9.38
CA GLY A 114 -15.95 -1.19 9.52
C GLY A 114 -14.78 -0.71 8.67
N ASP A 115 -13.72 -1.51 8.62
CA ASP A 115 -12.54 -1.25 7.79
C ASP A 115 -11.75 -2.57 7.62
N LEU A 116 -10.67 -2.51 6.86
CA LEU A 116 -9.57 -3.45 6.92
C LEU A 116 -8.74 -3.28 8.19
N VAL A 117 -8.10 -4.37 8.63
CA VAL A 117 -7.21 -4.38 9.78
C VAL A 117 -5.80 -3.94 9.31
N PRO A 118 -5.29 -2.81 9.81
CA PRO A 118 -3.94 -2.35 9.48
C PRO A 118 -2.87 -3.33 9.97
N LEU A 119 -1.66 -3.19 9.42
CA LEU A 119 -0.50 -3.90 9.96
C LEU A 119 -0.13 -3.31 11.33
N SER A 120 0.53 -4.10 12.18
CA SER A 120 1.01 -3.60 13.48
C SER A 120 2.12 -2.57 13.30
N GLY A 121 2.05 -1.49 14.06
CA GLY A 121 3.07 -0.44 14.17
C GLY A 121 4.43 -0.99 14.63
N SER A 122 4.45 -2.13 15.32
CA SER A 122 5.68 -2.81 15.71
C SER A 122 6.59 -3.16 14.51
N LEU A 123 6.01 -3.37 13.32
CA LEU A 123 6.79 -3.57 12.08
C LEU A 123 7.61 -2.35 11.69
N LEU A 124 7.18 -1.15 12.11
CA LEU A 124 7.87 0.13 11.91
C LEU A 124 8.56 0.63 13.19
N ARG A 125 8.61 -0.19 14.25
CA ARG A 125 9.15 0.17 15.58
C ARG A 125 8.44 1.37 16.23
N ILE A 126 7.14 1.51 15.99
CA ILE A 126 6.26 2.46 16.67
C ILE A 126 5.20 1.69 17.47
N GLU A 127 4.56 2.38 18.42
CA GLU A 127 3.35 1.86 19.07
C GLU A 127 2.21 1.74 18.06
N ASP A 128 1.26 0.83 18.30
CA ASP A 128 0.06 0.74 17.48
C ASP A 128 -0.78 2.02 17.66
N VAL A 129 -1.08 2.70 16.55
CA VAL A 129 -1.94 3.88 16.51
C VAL A 129 -3.32 3.44 16.04
N PRO A 130 -4.41 3.75 16.77
CA PRO A 130 -5.75 3.46 16.30
C PRO A 130 -6.10 4.32 15.08
N PHE A 131 -6.42 3.67 13.97
CA PHE A 131 -6.98 4.30 12.78
C PHE A 131 -8.46 4.59 13.01
N THR A 132 -8.85 5.85 12.80
CA THR A 132 -10.18 6.35 13.17
C THR A 132 -11.15 6.47 12.00
N ALA A 133 -10.68 6.27 10.76
CA ALA A 133 -11.41 6.58 9.53
C ALA A 133 -11.89 8.05 9.44
N LEU A 134 -11.20 8.97 10.14
CA LEU A 134 -11.48 10.41 10.05
C LEU A 134 -10.59 11.12 9.02
N ASN A 135 -9.40 10.59 8.75
CA ASN A 135 -8.49 11.10 7.73
C ASN A 135 -8.29 9.97 6.71
N TYR A 136 -9.26 9.86 5.81
CA TYR A 136 -9.46 8.72 4.92
C TYR A 136 -9.69 9.22 3.49
N ASP A 137 -9.08 8.56 2.52
CA ASP A 137 -9.45 8.71 1.12
C ASP A 137 -9.44 7.34 0.44
N SER A 138 -10.15 7.23 -0.69
CA SER A 138 -10.12 6.03 -1.51
C SER A 138 -10.37 6.29 -2.99
N THR A 139 -9.74 5.47 -3.82
CA THR A 139 -9.86 5.55 -5.28
C THR A 139 -10.04 4.16 -5.89
N VAL A 140 -10.43 4.12 -7.16
CA VAL A 140 -10.51 2.88 -7.94
C VAL A 140 -9.48 2.94 -9.06
N VAL A 141 -8.60 1.95 -9.11
CA VAL A 141 -7.59 1.78 -10.17
C VAL A 141 -7.93 0.55 -11.00
N ASP A 142 -7.64 0.64 -12.31
CA ASP A 142 -7.92 -0.41 -13.32
C ASP A 142 -9.38 -0.92 -13.38
N GLY A 143 -10.29 -0.23 -12.68
CA GLY A 143 -11.72 -0.53 -12.58
C GLY A 143 -12.09 -1.65 -11.60
N VAL A 144 -11.12 -2.39 -11.07
CA VAL A 144 -11.37 -3.58 -10.24
C VAL A 144 -10.59 -3.59 -8.91
N THR A 145 -9.66 -2.66 -8.73
CA THR A 145 -8.90 -2.53 -7.49
C THR A 145 -9.34 -1.27 -6.77
N VAL A 146 -9.81 -1.42 -5.54
CA VAL A 146 -10.07 -0.29 -4.63
C VAL A 146 -8.81 -0.05 -3.82
N VAL A 147 -8.33 1.19 -3.82
CA VAL A 147 -7.25 1.63 -2.94
C VAL A 147 -7.85 2.49 -1.85
N ILE A 148 -7.60 2.13 -0.59
CA ILE A 148 -7.96 2.96 0.56
C ILE A 148 -6.68 3.44 1.22
N ALA A 149 -6.73 4.62 1.83
CA ALA A 149 -5.69 5.06 2.71
C ALA A 149 -6.25 5.81 3.91
N GLU A 150 -5.60 5.63 5.06
CA GLU A 150 -5.86 6.38 6.27
C GLU A 150 -4.56 6.93 6.85
N ALA A 151 -4.66 8.08 7.53
CA ALA A 151 -3.52 8.72 8.18
C ALA A 151 -3.81 9.10 9.63
N GLU A 152 -2.85 8.85 10.52
CA GLU A 152 -2.96 9.19 11.95
C GLU A 152 -1.65 9.76 12.50
N ASN A 153 -1.77 10.58 13.55
CA ASN A 153 -0.61 11.17 14.21
C ASN A 153 0.19 10.13 15.01
N VAL A 154 1.52 10.17 14.85
CA VAL A 154 2.49 9.51 15.74
C VAL A 154 3.15 10.54 16.65
N ALA A 155 3.58 11.68 16.09
CA ALA A 155 4.27 12.74 16.81
C ALA A 155 4.07 14.12 16.15
N GLY A 156 4.29 15.19 16.90
CA GLY A 156 4.28 16.58 16.40
C GLY A 156 2.91 17.17 16.06
N GLY A 157 1.85 16.36 15.98
CA GLY A 157 0.46 16.82 16.02
C GLY A 157 0.01 17.56 14.76
N PHE A 158 0.07 16.90 13.61
CA PHE A 158 -0.58 17.38 12.39
C PHE A 158 -2.06 17.63 12.61
N THR A 159 -2.59 18.65 11.93
CA THR A 159 -4.02 18.95 11.95
C THR A 159 -4.80 17.85 11.21
N ALA A 160 -6.08 17.68 11.53
CA ALA A 160 -6.95 16.75 10.81
C ALA A 160 -6.99 17.04 9.30
N GLU A 161 -7.08 18.31 8.91
CA GLU A 161 -7.02 18.73 7.50
C GLU A 161 -5.73 18.27 6.81
N TYR A 162 -4.58 18.35 7.48
CA TYR A 162 -3.33 17.92 6.88
C TYR A 162 -3.17 16.39 6.86
N LEU A 163 -3.75 15.67 7.82
CA LEU A 163 -3.83 14.21 7.77
C LEU A 163 -4.75 13.74 6.63
N ASP A 164 -5.85 14.45 6.38
CA ASP A 164 -6.75 14.19 5.26
C ASP A 164 -6.02 14.37 3.92
N ASP A 165 -5.26 15.46 3.77
CA ASP A 165 -4.37 15.68 2.61
C ASP A 165 -3.34 14.55 2.45
N ILE A 166 -2.79 14.03 3.55
CA ILE A 166 -1.86 12.89 3.54
C ILE A 166 -2.55 11.63 3.01
N ALA A 167 -3.77 11.33 3.46
CA ALA A 167 -4.54 10.19 2.98
C ALA A 167 -4.86 10.33 1.47
N ALA A 168 -5.22 11.53 1.02
CA ALA A 168 -5.50 11.83 -0.38
C ALA A 168 -4.28 11.67 -1.30
N VAL A 169 -3.06 11.92 -0.80
CA VAL A 169 -1.83 11.59 -1.53
C VAL A 169 -1.56 10.08 -1.48
N ALA A 170 -1.79 9.44 -0.33
CA ALA A 170 -1.44 8.04 -0.10
C ALA A 170 -2.20 7.08 -1.02
N VAL A 171 -3.44 7.37 -1.40
CA VAL A 171 -4.21 6.54 -2.36
C VAL A 171 -3.59 6.48 -3.76
N LEU A 172 -2.65 7.39 -4.07
CA LEU A 172 -1.91 7.40 -5.34
C LEU A 172 -0.67 6.49 -5.31
N THR A 173 -0.34 5.92 -4.14
CA THR A 173 0.82 5.05 -3.97
C THR A 173 0.70 3.84 -4.92
N PRO A 174 1.73 3.53 -5.72
CA PRO A 174 1.78 2.29 -6.51
C PRO A 174 1.66 1.06 -5.61
N ARG A 175 0.93 0.05 -6.10
CA ARG A 175 0.88 -1.27 -5.46
C ARG A 175 2.30 -1.86 -5.37
N PRO A 176 2.70 -2.43 -4.21
CA PRO A 176 4.05 -2.94 -3.97
C PRO A 176 4.42 -4.22 -4.74
#